data_AF-A0A9P4PQA8-F1
#
_entry.id   AF-A0A9P4PQA8-F1
#
_cell.length_a   1.000
_cell.length_b   1.000
_cell.length_c   1.000
_cell.angle_alpha   90.00
_cell.angle_beta   90.00
_cell.angle_gamma   90.00
#
_symmetry.space_group_name_H-M   'P 1'
#
loop_
_entity.id
_entity.type
_entity.pdbx_description
1 polymer ?
#
loop_
_entity_poly.entity_id
_entity_poly.type
_entity_poly.pdbx_seq_one_letter_code
_entity_poly.pdbx_strand_id
1 'polypeptide(L)'
;MARHGGVSAQTPDNTPFPYRQLAVLALCRICEPIAFMSIFPYAYYMVKDFKITDDESKVSMYVGMITSAFAFMECMSGIFWGRLSDRIGRKKVLLGGLFGTGLSMLLFGFAQSLPVAMLARALGGALNGNIGVLQTTVAELVTVEKHQPRAYSIMPSVWCLGTIFGASLGGILARPALSLPAWFEGTIFETFPYLLPNLVCTAVVAFGLTVGFLFLEETHEDRKYDHDRGTELGQWLLRKVWGQPAYEPLSDKDASLDEMSTMLGDDDATVYRSTDSSPTLCSSRSSISEPPPFSLEKEIVRAPTVRDAFTMQTCLNIVCYGILAFHTISLEQLLPILMSRDESRGEDRSLPFYFTGGFHLSTQTNGLILSIQGVLQMFAQLIIFPWISKKLGSLRTFWLTIALYPFLYIMAPYLALLPKSLRIPGIVLLLVWKVTAQALSYPSLAIMLANASPSKKVLGTLNGAAAASASVMRGFGPTVSGAVDSVGVQIGMSGLAWWTIAGVAMIGWAPAFAMQEKRKNTLFSKASDDEEASFDTSDTDSVLTLTLDGEAEDRLPK
;
A
#
# COMPACT_ATOMS: atom_id res chain seq x y z
N MET A 1 35.72 32.43 34.31
CA MET A 1 35.81 32.01 32.89
C MET A 1 35.16 30.64 32.77
N ALA A 2 33.84 30.61 32.64
CA ALA A 2 33.06 29.40 32.44
C ALA A 2 32.51 29.45 31.00
N ARG A 3 32.81 28.41 30.21
CA ARG A 3 32.34 28.24 28.84
C ARG A 3 30.82 28.00 28.89
N HIS A 4 30.04 28.90 28.30
CA HIS A 4 28.64 28.65 28.02
C HIS A 4 28.53 27.53 26.97
N GLY A 5 27.88 26.43 27.35
CA GLY A 5 27.45 25.39 26.42
C GLY A 5 26.42 25.97 25.46
N GLY A 6 26.84 26.13 24.20
CA GLY A 6 25.96 26.46 23.10
C GLY A 6 24.93 25.34 22.92
N VAL A 7 23.67 25.74 22.86
CA VAL A 7 22.57 24.94 22.35
C VAL A 7 23.00 24.38 20.99
N SER A 8 23.03 23.05 20.88
CA SER A 8 23.33 22.35 19.63
C SER A 8 22.48 22.93 18.51
N ALA A 9 23.14 23.57 17.54
CA ALA A 9 22.55 23.89 16.25
C ALA A 9 21.94 22.60 15.68
N GLN A 10 20.67 22.66 15.27
CA GLN A 10 20.02 21.59 14.53
C GLN A 10 20.81 21.39 13.23
N THR A 11 21.63 20.34 13.19
CA THR A 11 22.25 19.87 11.95
C THR A 11 21.14 19.54 10.95
N PRO A 12 21.25 19.94 9.67
CA PRO A 12 20.29 19.55 8.65
C PRO A 12 20.13 18.03 8.66
N ASP A 13 18.88 17.58 8.77
CA ASP A 13 18.47 16.20 9.04
C ASP A 13 18.90 15.27 7.87
N ASN A 14 20.17 14.88 7.88
CA ASN A 14 20.83 14.02 6.89
C ASN A 14 20.61 12.53 7.19
N THR A 15 19.52 12.19 7.89
CA THR A 15 19.18 10.82 8.25
C THR A 15 18.99 9.98 6.97
N PRO A 16 19.78 8.90 6.77
CA PRO A 16 19.75 8.13 5.52
C PRO A 16 18.43 7.37 5.36
N PHE A 17 18.00 7.18 4.11
CA PHE A 17 16.79 6.41 3.80
C PHE A 17 16.92 4.95 4.28
N PRO A 18 15.92 4.39 4.99
CA PRO A 18 16.01 3.08 5.63
C PRO A 18 15.79 1.92 4.62
N TYR A 19 16.69 1.79 3.65
CA TYR A 19 16.57 0.81 2.56
C TYR A 19 16.44 -0.64 3.05
N ARG A 20 17.19 -1.01 4.10
CA ARG A 20 17.23 -2.39 4.61
C ARG A 20 15.90 -2.80 5.23
N GLN A 21 15.40 -2.02 6.18
CA GLN A 21 14.14 -2.31 6.86
C GLN A 21 12.95 -2.23 5.90
N LEU A 22 12.94 -1.27 4.97
CA LEU A 22 11.90 -1.22 3.94
C LEU A 22 11.95 -2.41 2.98
N ALA A 23 13.14 -2.93 2.64
CA ALA A 23 13.27 -4.14 1.83
C ALA A 23 12.77 -5.39 2.56
N VAL A 24 13.09 -5.54 3.85
CA VAL A 24 12.57 -6.64 4.69
C VAL A 24 11.05 -6.55 4.80
N LEU A 25 10.52 -5.36 5.07
CA LEU A 25 9.08 -5.12 5.13
C LEU A 25 8.40 -5.42 3.79
N ALA A 26 8.99 -4.99 2.67
CA ALA A 26 8.50 -5.30 1.33
C ALA A 26 8.47 -6.80 1.03
N LEU A 27 9.50 -7.55 1.45
CA LEU A 27 9.59 -9.00 1.29
C LEU A 27 8.58 -9.76 2.16
N CYS A 28 8.33 -9.30 3.39
CA CYS A 28 7.23 -9.83 4.20
C CYS A 28 5.89 -9.54 3.51
N ARG A 29 5.76 -8.33 2.96
CA ARG A 29 4.50 -7.84 2.40
C ARG A 29 4.12 -8.48 1.08
N ILE A 30 5.08 -8.83 0.22
CA ILE A 30 4.81 -9.41 -1.11
C ILE A 30 4.02 -10.73 -1.02
N CYS A 31 4.10 -11.43 0.11
CA CYS A 31 3.42 -12.69 0.32
C CYS A 31 1.89 -12.58 0.24
N GLU A 32 1.32 -11.46 0.70
CA GLU A 32 -0.13 -11.23 0.62
C GLU A 32 -0.65 -11.10 -0.82
N PRO A 33 -0.16 -10.17 -1.66
CA PRO A 33 -0.63 -10.07 -3.04
C PRO A 33 -0.36 -11.36 -3.84
N ILE A 34 0.69 -12.11 -3.54
CA ILE A 34 0.90 -13.45 -4.12
C ILE A 34 -0.27 -14.37 -3.76
N ALA A 35 -0.58 -14.51 -2.47
CA ALA A 35 -1.68 -15.34 -1.99
C ALA A 35 -3.03 -14.90 -2.56
N PHE A 36 -3.31 -13.59 -2.54
CA PHE A 36 -4.56 -13.01 -3.04
C PHE A 36 -4.73 -13.20 -4.55
N MET A 37 -3.68 -12.97 -5.34
CA MET A 37 -3.75 -13.04 -6.81
C MET A 37 -3.66 -14.46 -7.35
N SER A 38 -3.12 -15.40 -6.58
CA SER A 38 -2.97 -16.81 -7.02
C SER A 38 -4.27 -17.50 -7.36
N ILE A 39 -5.40 -17.04 -6.83
CA ILE A 39 -6.69 -17.73 -6.95
C ILE A 39 -7.37 -17.44 -8.29
N PHE A 40 -7.23 -16.24 -8.84
CA PHE A 40 -7.95 -15.80 -10.04
C PHE A 40 -7.76 -16.70 -11.27
N PRO A 41 -6.56 -17.24 -11.58
CA PRO A 41 -6.36 -18.14 -12.72
C PRO A 41 -7.21 -19.43 -12.69
N TYR A 42 -7.54 -19.93 -11.49
CA TYR A 42 -8.15 -21.26 -11.33
C TYR A 42 -9.48 -21.29 -10.58
N ALA A 43 -9.91 -20.18 -9.96
CA ALA A 43 -11.13 -20.13 -9.13
C ALA A 43 -12.38 -20.64 -9.86
N TYR A 44 -12.53 -20.30 -11.15
CA TYR A 44 -13.64 -20.79 -11.97
C TYR A 44 -13.66 -22.32 -12.06
N TYR A 45 -12.51 -22.92 -12.39
CA TYR A 45 -12.37 -24.37 -12.46
C TYR A 45 -12.57 -25.02 -11.09
N MET A 46 -12.11 -24.39 -10.00
CA MET A 46 -12.26 -24.92 -8.64
C MET A 46 -13.73 -25.07 -8.25
N VAL A 47 -14.54 -24.05 -8.55
CA VAL A 47 -15.99 -24.12 -8.32
C VAL A 47 -16.65 -25.19 -9.20
N LYS A 48 -16.21 -25.35 -10.46
CA LYS A 48 -16.71 -26.39 -11.37
C LYS A 48 -16.36 -27.79 -10.85
N ASP A 49 -15.13 -27.98 -10.38
CA ASP A 49 -14.63 -29.25 -9.84
C ASP A 49 -15.33 -29.63 -8.51
N PHE A 50 -15.88 -28.66 -7.76
CA PHE A 50 -16.72 -28.93 -6.58
C PHE A 50 -18.11 -29.51 -6.89
N LYS A 51 -18.58 -29.45 -8.14
CA LYS A 51 -19.87 -30.04 -8.58
C LYS A 51 -21.07 -29.65 -7.71
N ILE A 52 -21.12 -28.39 -7.26
CA ILE A 52 -22.17 -27.89 -6.35
C ILE A 52 -23.50 -27.67 -7.09
N THR A 53 -23.43 -27.40 -8.38
CA THR A 53 -24.61 -27.15 -9.21
C THR A 53 -24.35 -27.62 -10.64
N ASP A 54 -25.38 -28.15 -11.28
CA ASP A 54 -25.37 -28.48 -12.70
C ASP A 54 -25.56 -27.22 -13.59
N ASP A 55 -25.92 -26.09 -12.97
CA ASP A 55 -26.16 -24.82 -13.63
C ASP A 55 -24.88 -23.98 -13.70
N GLU A 56 -24.20 -24.02 -14.86
CA GLU A 56 -22.97 -23.26 -15.09
C GLU A 56 -23.12 -21.74 -14.93
N SER A 57 -24.35 -21.21 -14.99
CA SER A 57 -24.60 -19.78 -14.79
C SER A 57 -24.26 -19.33 -13.37
N LYS A 58 -24.38 -20.20 -12.37
CA LYS A 58 -24.15 -19.86 -10.95
C LYS A 58 -22.68 -19.91 -10.55
N VAL A 59 -21.81 -20.48 -11.39
CA VAL A 59 -20.36 -20.61 -11.10
C VAL A 59 -19.76 -19.24 -10.80
N SER A 60 -20.11 -18.20 -11.55
CA SER A 60 -19.60 -16.84 -11.34
C SER A 60 -19.96 -16.25 -9.99
N MET A 61 -21.17 -16.52 -9.51
CA MET A 61 -21.62 -16.07 -8.18
C MET A 61 -20.79 -16.74 -7.09
N TYR A 62 -20.53 -18.04 -7.20
CA TYR A 62 -19.69 -18.79 -6.26
C TYR A 62 -18.24 -18.34 -6.27
N VAL A 63 -17.64 -18.10 -7.43
CA VAL A 63 -16.29 -17.50 -7.55
C VAL A 63 -16.26 -16.11 -6.88
N GLY A 64 -17.32 -15.33 -7.07
CA GLY A 64 -17.50 -14.03 -6.43
C GLY A 64 -17.52 -14.13 -4.90
N MET A 65 -18.29 -15.07 -4.37
CA MET A 65 -18.36 -15.33 -2.93
C MET A 65 -17.01 -15.74 -2.33
N ILE A 66 -16.25 -16.61 -2.99
CA ILE A 66 -14.89 -17.01 -2.55
C ILE A 66 -13.93 -15.81 -2.53
N THR A 67 -13.98 -14.97 -3.56
CA THR A 67 -13.11 -13.79 -3.69
C THR A 67 -13.46 -12.73 -2.64
N SER A 68 -14.75 -12.46 -2.47
CA SER A 68 -15.32 -11.52 -1.50
C SER A 68 -15.04 -11.90 -0.05
N ALA A 69 -15.09 -13.19 0.30
CA ALA A 69 -14.97 -13.66 1.69
C ALA A 69 -13.69 -13.14 2.37
N PHE A 70 -12.58 -13.09 1.64
CA PHE A 70 -11.32 -12.56 2.16
C PHE A 70 -11.40 -11.05 2.44
N ALA A 71 -11.75 -10.24 1.43
CA ALA A 71 -11.75 -8.79 1.57
C ALA A 71 -12.79 -8.30 2.58
N PHE A 72 -13.92 -8.99 2.67
CA PHE A 72 -14.96 -8.71 3.66
C PHE A 72 -14.44 -8.93 5.09
N MET A 73 -13.83 -10.08 5.38
CA MET A 73 -13.28 -10.38 6.69
C MET A 73 -12.03 -9.56 7.04
N GLU A 74 -11.21 -9.23 6.05
CA GLU A 74 -10.08 -8.30 6.19
C GLU A 74 -10.54 -6.92 6.65
N CYS A 75 -11.62 -6.39 6.04
CA CYS A 75 -12.18 -5.12 6.45
C CYS A 75 -12.73 -5.16 7.88
N MET A 76 -13.44 -6.23 8.26
CA MET A 76 -14.01 -6.37 9.60
C MET A 76 -12.93 -6.46 10.68
N SER A 77 -11.82 -7.16 10.39
CA SER A 77 -10.72 -7.35 11.33
C SER A 77 -9.73 -6.19 11.38
N GLY A 78 -9.75 -5.27 10.40
CA GLY A 78 -8.76 -4.20 10.28
C GLY A 78 -8.61 -3.30 11.51
N ILE A 79 -9.74 -2.87 12.10
CA ILE A 79 -9.74 -2.04 13.32
C ILE A 79 -9.18 -2.82 14.52
N PHE A 80 -9.51 -4.11 14.61
CA PHE A 80 -9.02 -4.98 15.67
C PHE A 80 -7.50 -5.10 15.62
N TRP A 81 -6.92 -5.38 14.45
CA TRP A 81 -5.48 -5.50 14.27
C TRP A 81 -4.73 -4.19 14.45
N GLY A 82 -5.31 -3.06 14.04
CA GLY A 82 -4.76 -1.73 14.31
C GLY A 82 -4.56 -1.50 15.81
N ARG A 83 -5.64 -1.63 16.59
CA ARG A 83 -5.63 -1.48 18.06
C ARG A 83 -4.75 -2.51 18.75
N LEU A 84 -4.70 -3.74 18.22
CA LEU A 84 -3.84 -4.77 18.76
C LEU A 84 -2.37 -4.38 18.57
N SER A 85 -2.01 -3.82 17.41
CA SER A 85 -0.63 -3.40 17.15
C SER A 85 -0.19 -2.26 18.05
N ASP A 86 -1.09 -1.35 18.42
CA ASP A 86 -0.84 -0.28 19.40
C ASP A 86 -0.59 -0.83 20.81
N ARG A 87 -1.02 -2.06 21.10
CA ARG A 87 -0.83 -2.69 22.42
C ARG A 87 0.37 -3.61 22.45
N ILE A 88 0.56 -4.44 21.44
CA ILE A 88 1.56 -5.53 21.45
C ILE A 88 2.79 -5.25 20.59
N GLY A 89 2.77 -4.20 19.75
CA GLY A 89 3.82 -3.86 18.79
C GLY A 89 3.42 -4.16 17.33
N ARG A 90 4.05 -3.45 16.39
CA ARG A 90 3.82 -3.58 14.94
C ARG A 90 4.36 -4.91 14.41
N LYS A 91 5.59 -5.28 14.80
CA LYS A 91 6.28 -6.47 14.28
C LYS A 91 5.46 -7.73 14.54
N LYS A 92 5.01 -7.93 15.78
CA LYS A 92 4.24 -9.13 16.19
C LYS A 92 2.92 -9.25 15.42
N VAL A 93 2.23 -8.13 15.20
CA VAL A 93 0.96 -8.12 14.45
C VAL A 93 1.18 -8.41 12.96
N LEU A 94 2.21 -7.82 12.34
CA LEU A 94 2.54 -8.07 10.94
C LEU A 94 2.90 -9.54 10.69
N LEU A 95 3.74 -10.14 11.55
CA LEU A 95 4.10 -11.56 11.46
C LEU A 95 2.91 -12.48 11.77
N GLY A 96 2.06 -12.13 12.73
CA GLY A 96 0.83 -12.87 13.03
C GLY A 96 -0.12 -12.94 11.83
N GLY A 97 -0.30 -11.84 11.11
CA GLY A 97 -1.12 -11.84 9.89
C GLY A 97 -0.52 -12.61 8.72
N LEU A 98 0.81 -12.58 8.60
CA LEU A 98 1.51 -13.39 7.60
C LEU A 98 1.38 -14.89 7.89
N PHE A 99 1.52 -15.30 9.16
CA PHE A 99 1.24 -16.68 9.59
C PHE A 99 -0.21 -17.09 9.29
N GLY A 100 -1.18 -16.22 9.60
CA GLY A 100 -2.59 -16.46 9.29
C GLY A 100 -2.87 -16.62 7.78
N THR A 101 -2.16 -15.87 6.95
CA THR A 101 -2.20 -16.01 5.49
C THR A 101 -1.69 -17.39 5.05
N GLY A 102 -0.57 -17.86 5.61
CA GLY A 102 -0.04 -19.19 5.32
C GLY A 102 -1.00 -20.31 5.72
N LEU A 103 -1.59 -20.20 6.92
CA LEU A 103 -2.60 -21.15 7.40
C LEU A 103 -3.83 -21.17 6.49
N SER A 104 -4.30 -19.99 6.07
CA SER A 104 -5.43 -19.86 5.13
C SER A 104 -5.15 -20.52 3.79
N MET A 105 -3.96 -20.31 3.20
CA MET A 105 -3.57 -20.93 1.93
C MET A 105 -3.51 -22.46 2.06
N LEU A 106 -2.94 -22.99 3.15
CA LEU A 106 -2.94 -24.43 3.41
C LEU A 106 -4.35 -25.00 3.45
N LEU A 107 -5.25 -24.40 4.24
CA LEU A 107 -6.64 -24.85 4.35
C LEU A 107 -7.38 -24.74 3.01
N PHE A 108 -7.11 -23.69 2.23
CA PHE A 108 -7.72 -23.49 0.92
C PHE A 108 -7.25 -24.54 -0.10
N GLY A 109 -5.98 -24.94 -0.06
CA GLY A 109 -5.44 -26.01 -0.90
C GLY A 109 -6.07 -27.39 -0.66
N PHE A 110 -6.51 -27.65 0.57
CA PHE A 110 -7.24 -28.86 0.96
C PHE A 110 -8.76 -28.73 0.84
N ALA A 111 -9.29 -27.62 0.29
CA ALA A 111 -10.73 -27.45 0.18
C ALA A 111 -11.32 -28.41 -0.86
N GLN A 112 -12.30 -29.22 -0.45
CA GLN A 112 -13.08 -30.11 -1.31
C GLN A 112 -14.52 -29.61 -1.55
N SER A 113 -14.88 -28.50 -0.93
CA SER A 113 -16.21 -27.92 -1.04
C SER A 113 -16.15 -26.41 -0.90
N LEU A 114 -17.16 -25.73 -1.46
CA LEU A 114 -17.27 -24.27 -1.40
C LEU A 114 -17.29 -23.72 0.03
N PRO A 115 -18.02 -24.29 1.01
CA PRO A 115 -17.98 -23.78 2.38
C PRO A 115 -16.58 -23.83 3.00
N VAL A 116 -15.82 -24.89 2.76
CA VAL A 116 -14.44 -25.01 3.26
C VAL A 116 -13.54 -23.99 2.58
N ALA A 117 -13.67 -23.81 1.26
CA ALA A 117 -12.93 -22.79 0.51
C ALA A 117 -13.25 -21.38 1.02
N MET A 118 -14.53 -21.07 1.24
CA MET A 118 -14.98 -19.78 1.79
C MET A 118 -14.48 -19.56 3.22
N LEU A 119 -14.54 -20.58 4.08
CA LEU A 119 -14.05 -20.50 5.45
C LEU A 119 -12.53 -20.27 5.48
N ALA A 120 -11.76 -20.97 4.65
CA ALA A 120 -10.33 -20.77 4.53
C ALA A 120 -10.00 -19.33 4.09
N ARG A 121 -10.74 -18.78 3.12
CA ARG A 121 -10.58 -17.38 2.67
C ARG A 121 -10.99 -16.36 3.73
N ALA A 122 -12.12 -16.60 4.39
CA ALA A 122 -12.61 -15.78 5.49
C ALA A 122 -11.60 -15.74 6.65
N LEU A 123 -11.00 -16.88 7.00
CA LEU A 123 -9.94 -16.98 8.00
C LEU A 123 -8.71 -16.18 7.57
N GLY A 124 -8.29 -16.29 6.30
CA GLY A 124 -7.19 -15.50 5.75
C GLY A 124 -7.42 -14.00 5.88
N GLY A 125 -8.62 -13.53 5.51
CA GLY A 125 -8.98 -12.12 5.67
C GLY A 125 -9.00 -11.71 7.15
N ALA A 126 -9.64 -12.50 8.01
CA ALA A 126 -9.78 -12.21 9.43
C ALA A 126 -8.42 -12.13 10.16
N LEU A 127 -7.46 -12.97 9.78
CA LEU A 127 -6.14 -12.97 10.39
C LEU A 127 -5.19 -11.95 9.77
N ASN A 128 -5.48 -11.44 8.57
CA ASN A 128 -4.59 -10.56 7.81
C ASN A 128 -5.14 -9.13 7.63
N GLY A 129 -5.91 -8.61 8.58
CA GLY A 129 -6.41 -7.23 8.57
C GLY A 129 -5.35 -6.15 8.90
N ASN A 130 -4.08 -6.35 8.57
CA ASN A 130 -2.97 -5.52 9.04
C ASN A 130 -2.53 -4.42 8.06
N ILE A 131 -3.30 -4.12 7.00
CA ILE A 131 -3.01 -3.02 6.04
C ILE A 131 -2.78 -1.68 6.75
N GLY A 132 -3.60 -1.36 7.76
CA GLY A 132 -3.44 -0.13 8.53
C GLY A 132 -2.13 -0.11 9.34
N VAL A 133 -1.79 -1.24 9.95
CA VAL A 133 -0.54 -1.42 10.72
C VAL A 133 0.66 -1.21 9.81
N LEU A 134 0.62 -1.76 8.60
CA LEU A 134 1.68 -1.60 7.60
C LEU A 134 1.88 -0.15 7.19
N GLN A 135 0.80 0.61 6.95
CA GLN A 135 0.91 2.04 6.64
C GLN A 135 1.56 2.81 7.79
N THR A 136 1.21 2.47 9.03
CA THR A 136 1.83 3.04 10.22
C THR A 136 3.31 2.65 10.33
N THR A 137 3.67 1.39 10.12
CA THR A 137 5.08 0.92 10.14
C THR A 137 5.93 1.63 9.09
N VAL A 138 5.44 1.83 7.86
CA VAL A 138 6.17 2.59 6.83
C VAL A 138 6.35 4.05 7.25
N ALA A 139 5.34 4.66 7.87
CA ALA A 139 5.42 6.03 8.38
C ALA A 139 6.42 6.16 9.54
N GLU A 140 6.43 5.20 10.47
CA GLU A 140 7.34 5.15 11.63
C GLU A 140 8.79 4.85 11.21
N LEU A 141 9.01 4.04 10.16
CA LEU A 141 10.36 3.79 9.61
C LEU A 141 10.96 5.02 8.93
N VAL A 142 10.13 5.86 8.30
CA VAL A 142 10.58 6.99 7.48
C VAL A 142 10.36 8.28 8.24
N THR A 143 11.32 8.59 9.10
CA THR A 143 11.34 9.78 9.96
C THR A 143 11.45 11.07 9.13
N VAL A 144 12.26 11.05 8.07
CA VAL A 144 12.47 12.22 7.21
C VAL A 144 11.29 12.44 6.26
N GLU A 145 10.66 13.60 6.39
CA GLU A 145 9.48 13.99 5.62
C GLU A 145 9.70 13.90 4.09
N LYS A 146 10.89 14.32 3.63
CA LYS A 146 11.31 14.28 2.21
C LYS A 146 11.32 12.87 1.62
N HIS A 147 11.45 11.85 2.46
CA HIS A 147 11.57 10.45 2.04
C HIS A 147 10.23 9.71 1.98
N GLN A 148 9.19 10.23 2.65
CA GLN A 148 7.88 9.58 2.71
C GLN A 148 7.26 9.30 1.34
N PRO A 149 7.24 10.23 0.35
CA PRO A 149 6.64 9.96 -0.96
C PRO A 149 7.32 8.78 -1.69
N ARG A 150 8.64 8.64 -1.51
CA ARG A 150 9.42 7.55 -2.09
C ARG A 150 9.13 6.21 -1.40
N ALA A 151 8.90 6.21 -0.09
CA ALA A 151 8.55 4.99 0.63
C ALA A 151 7.13 4.52 0.31
N TYR A 152 6.17 5.44 0.24
CA TYR A 152 4.79 5.12 -0.14
C TYR A 152 4.67 4.60 -1.59
N SER A 153 5.59 4.94 -2.49
CA SER A 153 5.61 4.41 -3.86
C SER A 153 6.16 2.98 -4.00
N ILE A 154 6.89 2.49 -2.99
CA ILE A 154 7.35 1.09 -2.94
C ILE A 154 6.16 0.15 -2.76
N MET A 155 5.16 0.54 -1.95
CA MET A 155 4.02 -0.32 -1.60
C MET A 155 3.18 -0.77 -2.81
N PRO A 156 2.78 0.12 -3.74
CA PRO A 156 2.13 -0.29 -4.99
C PRO A 156 3.03 -1.17 -5.88
N SER A 157 4.35 -0.97 -5.85
CA SER A 157 5.30 -1.76 -6.64
C SER A 157 5.36 -3.21 -6.14
N VAL A 158 5.35 -3.41 -4.81
CA VAL A 158 5.26 -4.73 -4.19
C VAL A 158 3.97 -5.45 -4.58
N TRP A 159 2.85 -4.73 -4.65
CA TRP A 159 1.58 -5.30 -5.13
C TRP A 159 1.69 -5.79 -6.58
N CYS A 160 2.30 -5.01 -7.48
CA CYS A 160 2.49 -5.42 -8.88
C CYS A 160 3.35 -6.69 -8.98
N LEU A 161 4.45 -6.77 -8.23
CA LEU A 161 5.28 -7.98 -8.18
C LEU A 161 4.49 -9.18 -7.65
N GLY A 162 3.71 -8.99 -6.60
CA GLY A 162 2.85 -10.03 -6.07
C GLY A 162 1.79 -10.50 -7.07
N THR A 163 1.22 -9.62 -7.89
CA THR A 163 0.33 -10.00 -8.99
C THR A 163 1.03 -10.86 -10.02
N ILE A 164 2.27 -10.51 -10.43
CA ILE A 164 3.05 -11.28 -11.40
C ILE A 164 3.29 -12.71 -10.88
N PHE A 165 3.81 -12.84 -9.67
CA PHE A 165 4.13 -14.16 -9.11
C PHE A 165 2.89 -14.94 -8.71
N GLY A 166 1.91 -14.28 -8.09
CA GLY A 166 0.64 -14.89 -7.68
C GLY A 166 -0.08 -15.51 -8.86
N ALA A 167 -0.36 -14.73 -9.91
CA ALA A 167 -1.04 -15.23 -11.10
C ALA A 167 -0.27 -16.36 -11.80
N SER A 168 1.06 -16.25 -11.87
CA SER A 168 1.92 -17.29 -12.48
C SER A 168 1.82 -18.60 -11.70
N LEU A 169 2.04 -18.55 -10.38
CA LEU A 169 2.01 -19.72 -9.51
C LEU A 169 0.63 -20.37 -9.52
N GLY A 170 -0.42 -19.55 -9.44
CA GLY A 170 -1.80 -20.00 -9.50
C GLY A 170 -2.12 -20.75 -10.79
N GLY A 171 -1.77 -20.19 -11.95
CA GLY A 171 -2.13 -20.80 -13.24
C GLY A 171 -1.28 -22.01 -13.60
N ILE A 172 0.04 -21.93 -13.42
CA ILE A 172 0.99 -23.00 -13.82
C ILE A 172 0.80 -24.25 -12.96
N LEU A 173 0.64 -24.07 -11.65
CA LEU A 173 0.63 -25.18 -10.69
C LEU A 173 -0.77 -25.76 -10.45
N ALA A 174 -1.85 -25.10 -10.92
CA ALA A 174 -3.19 -25.62 -10.78
C ALA A 174 -3.41 -26.89 -11.62
N ARG A 175 -4.13 -27.86 -11.02
CA ARG A 175 -4.49 -29.16 -11.62
C ARG A 175 -3.27 -29.90 -12.19
N PRO A 176 -2.22 -30.13 -11.38
CA PRO A 176 -0.95 -30.67 -11.87
C PRO A 176 -1.07 -32.10 -12.40
N ALA A 177 -2.03 -32.89 -11.90
CA ALA A 177 -2.33 -34.22 -12.44
C ALA A 177 -2.83 -34.18 -13.90
N LEU A 178 -3.47 -33.09 -14.33
CA LEU A 178 -3.93 -32.92 -15.72
C LEU A 178 -2.86 -32.30 -16.61
N SER A 179 -2.05 -31.37 -16.09
CA SER A 179 -1.03 -30.67 -16.87
C SER A 179 0.29 -31.44 -16.98
N LEU A 180 0.64 -32.22 -15.97
CA LEU A 180 1.88 -33.00 -15.84
C LEU A 180 1.59 -34.43 -15.32
N PRO A 181 0.80 -35.24 -16.04
CA PRO A 181 0.36 -36.56 -15.57
C PRO A 181 1.53 -37.48 -15.19
N ALA A 182 2.65 -37.42 -15.93
CA ALA A 182 3.84 -38.25 -15.66
C ALA A 182 4.42 -38.12 -14.23
N TRP A 183 4.18 -37.01 -13.53
CA TRP A 183 4.71 -36.76 -12.19
C TRP A 183 3.63 -36.78 -11.09
N PHE A 184 2.36 -36.58 -11.46
CA PHE A 184 1.29 -36.28 -10.51
C PHE A 184 0.05 -37.17 -10.65
N GLU A 185 -0.02 -38.04 -11.66
CA GLU A 185 -1.07 -39.06 -11.80
C GLU A 185 -1.00 -40.07 -10.63
N GLY A 186 -2.15 -40.44 -10.08
CA GLY A 186 -2.28 -41.34 -8.93
C GLY A 186 -1.84 -40.75 -7.57
N THR A 187 -1.58 -39.44 -7.50
CA THR A 187 -1.14 -38.78 -6.26
C THR A 187 -2.28 -38.05 -5.54
N ILE A 188 -1.98 -37.50 -4.35
CA ILE A 188 -2.90 -36.64 -3.58
C ILE A 188 -3.43 -35.43 -4.40
N PHE A 189 -2.70 -35.01 -5.43
CA PHE A 189 -3.08 -33.87 -6.27
C PHE A 189 -4.24 -34.16 -7.23
N GLU A 190 -4.66 -35.42 -7.41
CA GLU A 190 -5.93 -35.74 -8.07
C GLU A 190 -7.12 -35.46 -7.16
N THR A 191 -6.98 -35.79 -5.87
CA THR A 191 -8.01 -35.53 -4.85
C THR A 191 -8.07 -34.04 -4.50
N PHE A 192 -6.93 -33.35 -4.54
CA PHE A 192 -6.81 -31.91 -4.27
C PHE A 192 -6.09 -31.19 -5.42
N PRO A 193 -6.78 -30.89 -6.54
CA PRO A 193 -6.17 -30.29 -7.74
C PRO A 193 -5.52 -28.92 -7.54
N TYR A 194 -5.91 -28.22 -6.47
CA TYR A 194 -5.42 -26.87 -6.15
C TYR A 194 -4.46 -26.86 -4.95
N LEU A 195 -4.03 -28.02 -4.45
CA LEU A 195 -3.12 -28.11 -3.31
C LEU A 195 -1.72 -27.57 -3.65
N LEU A 196 -1.18 -27.93 -4.82
CA LEU A 196 0.19 -27.54 -5.23
C LEU A 196 0.41 -26.01 -5.26
N PRO A 197 -0.43 -25.18 -5.92
CA PRO A 197 -0.22 -23.73 -5.92
C PRO A 197 -0.28 -23.15 -4.50
N ASN A 198 -1.14 -23.69 -3.64
CA ASN A 198 -1.30 -23.25 -2.26
C ASN A 198 -0.14 -23.68 -1.36
N LEU A 199 0.44 -24.88 -1.56
CA LEU A 199 1.66 -25.30 -0.87
C LEU A 199 2.86 -24.42 -1.21
N VAL A 200 3.03 -24.07 -2.49
CA VAL A 200 4.11 -23.17 -2.92
C VAL A 200 3.89 -21.77 -2.36
N CYS A 201 2.67 -21.23 -2.39
CA CYS A 201 2.35 -19.95 -1.75
C CYS A 201 2.64 -19.98 -0.24
N THR A 202 2.31 -21.09 0.44
CA THR A 202 2.61 -21.27 1.86
C THR A 202 4.12 -21.31 2.12
N ALA A 203 4.91 -21.95 1.27
CA ALA A 203 6.37 -21.97 1.38
C ALA A 203 6.97 -20.55 1.23
N VAL A 204 6.44 -19.76 0.29
CA VAL A 204 6.82 -18.34 0.12
C VAL A 204 6.45 -17.53 1.37
N VAL A 205 5.25 -17.73 1.91
CA VAL A 205 4.80 -17.09 3.16
C VAL A 205 5.70 -17.50 4.34
N ALA A 206 6.06 -18.78 4.47
CA ALA A 206 6.94 -19.27 5.53
C ALA A 206 8.35 -18.67 5.43
N PHE A 207 8.86 -18.50 4.20
CA PHE A 207 10.11 -17.78 3.96
C PHE A 207 9.99 -16.31 4.38
N GLY A 208 8.94 -15.61 3.96
CA GLY A 208 8.68 -14.22 4.36
C GLY A 208 8.52 -14.07 5.88
N LEU A 209 7.85 -15.01 6.54
CA LEU A 209 7.68 -15.06 7.99
C LEU A 209 9.03 -15.24 8.70
N THR A 210 9.88 -16.12 8.17
CA THR A 210 11.23 -16.36 8.70
C THR A 210 12.10 -15.11 8.56
N VAL A 211 12.10 -14.48 7.39
CA VAL A 211 12.85 -13.23 7.15
C VAL A 211 12.33 -12.11 8.05
N GLY A 212 11.01 -11.94 8.17
CA GLY A 212 10.43 -10.93 9.04
C GLY A 212 10.73 -11.19 10.52
N PHE A 213 10.69 -12.44 10.96
CA PHE A 213 11.06 -12.79 12.34
C PHE A 213 12.52 -12.43 12.64
N LEU A 214 13.43 -12.75 11.71
CA LEU A 214 14.88 -12.58 11.89
C LEU A 214 15.39 -11.16 11.65
N PHE A 215 14.73 -10.34 10.81
CA PHE A 215 15.32 -9.08 10.34
C PHE A 215 14.40 -7.87 10.45
N LEU A 216 13.08 -8.04 10.64
CA LEU A 216 12.19 -6.90 10.82
C LEU A 216 12.36 -6.37 12.25
N GLU A 217 12.57 -5.06 12.38
CA GLU A 217 12.65 -4.40 13.68
C GLU A 217 11.28 -3.89 14.14
N GLU A 218 11.09 -3.79 15.45
CA GLU A 218 9.90 -3.18 16.04
C GLU A 218 9.95 -1.65 15.87
N THR A 219 8.88 -1.06 15.35
CA THR A 219 8.80 0.37 15.05
C THR A 219 7.96 1.16 16.04
N HIS A 220 7.16 0.47 16.87
CA HIS A 220 6.32 1.09 17.88
C HIS A 220 7.15 1.86 18.93
N GLU A 221 6.84 3.14 19.19
CA GLU A 221 7.62 4.03 20.08
C GLU A 221 7.91 3.41 21.46
N ASP A 222 6.88 2.95 22.18
CA ASP A 222 7.04 2.36 23.52
C ASP A 222 7.78 1.01 23.56
N ARG A 223 7.89 0.32 22.41
CA ARG A 223 8.42 -1.06 22.34
C ARG A 223 9.62 -1.21 21.42
N LYS A 224 10.03 -0.14 20.72
CA LYS A 224 11.22 -0.12 19.87
C LYS A 224 12.48 -0.49 20.67
N TYR A 225 12.47 -0.18 21.97
CA TYR A 225 13.57 -0.47 22.89
C TYR A 225 13.48 -1.84 23.57
N ASP A 226 12.37 -2.57 23.42
CA ASP A 226 12.24 -3.93 23.95
C ASP A 226 13.29 -4.86 23.34
N HIS A 227 13.66 -5.89 24.09
CA HIS A 227 14.57 -6.94 23.66
C HIS A 227 13.87 -7.88 22.65
N ASP A 228 14.42 -7.97 21.43
CA ASP A 228 13.86 -8.73 20.32
C ASP A 228 14.73 -9.95 19.99
N ARG A 229 14.31 -11.11 20.50
CA ARG A 229 15.01 -12.39 20.29
C ARG A 229 15.13 -12.78 18.81
N GLY A 230 14.22 -12.33 17.96
CA GLY A 230 14.21 -12.66 16.55
C GLY A 230 15.35 -11.97 15.81
N THR A 231 15.51 -10.66 16.02
CA THR A 231 16.59 -9.89 15.40
C THR A 231 17.96 -10.27 15.94
N GLU A 232 18.09 -10.59 17.22
CA GLU A 232 19.34 -11.10 17.79
C GLU A 232 19.77 -12.42 17.15
N LEU A 233 18.83 -13.35 16.97
CA LEU A 233 19.10 -14.61 16.29
C LEU A 233 19.51 -14.36 14.82
N GLY A 234 18.83 -13.44 14.13
CA GLY A 234 19.17 -13.04 12.76
C GLY A 234 20.58 -12.46 12.66
N GLN A 235 20.95 -11.57 13.59
CA GLN A 235 22.29 -11.01 13.66
C GLN A 235 23.34 -12.08 13.99
N TRP A 236 23.06 -12.98 14.93
CA TRP A 236 23.94 -14.09 15.26
C TRP A 236 24.19 -15.00 14.04
N LEU A 237 23.14 -15.32 13.28
CA LEU A 237 23.24 -16.09 12.03
C LEU A 237 24.10 -15.36 10.99
N LEU A 238 23.89 -14.05 10.78
CA LEU A 238 24.70 -13.26 9.86
C LEU A 238 26.17 -13.22 10.26
N ARG A 239 26.47 -13.04 11.55
CA ARG A 239 27.85 -13.08 12.08
C ARG A 239 28.50 -14.43 11.81
N LYS A 240 27.75 -15.53 12.01
CA LYS A 240 28.30 -16.88 11.88
C LYS A 240 28.46 -17.35 10.43
N VAL A 241 27.56 -16.96 9.53
CA VAL A 241 27.57 -17.41 8.13
C VAL A 241 28.39 -16.48 7.23
N TRP A 242 28.33 -15.17 7.46
CA TRP A 242 28.92 -14.17 6.57
C TRP A 242 30.06 -13.33 7.19
N GLY A 243 30.41 -13.55 8.46
CA GLY A 243 31.54 -12.87 9.11
C GLY A 243 31.40 -11.34 9.16
N GLN A 244 30.20 -10.79 8.96
CA GLN A 244 29.98 -9.35 8.97
C GLN A 244 29.98 -8.80 10.41
N PRO A 245 30.55 -7.60 10.64
CA PRO A 245 30.40 -6.90 11.91
C PRO A 245 28.92 -6.63 12.19
N ALA A 246 28.56 -6.65 13.47
CA ALA A 246 27.20 -6.40 13.94
C ALA A 246 26.61 -5.15 13.28
N TYR A 247 25.38 -5.27 12.78
CA TYR A 247 24.61 -4.12 12.32
C TYR A 247 24.38 -3.19 13.51
N GLU A 248 24.84 -1.93 13.42
CA GLU A 248 24.39 -0.86 14.31
C GLU A 248 22.87 -0.70 14.09
N PRO A 249 22.04 -0.95 15.11
CA PRO A 249 20.60 -0.69 15.00
C PRO A 249 20.38 0.78 14.64
N LEU A 250 19.28 1.07 13.91
CA LEU A 250 18.84 2.42 13.50
C LEU A 250 18.38 3.31 14.67
N SER A 251 18.97 3.16 15.85
CA SER A 251 18.46 3.75 17.07
C SER A 251 19.61 4.14 17.98
N ASP A 252 19.47 5.31 18.59
CA ASP A 252 20.09 5.78 19.84
C ASP A 252 19.91 4.81 21.03
N LYS A 253 19.62 3.54 20.78
CA LYS A 253 19.26 2.51 21.76
C LYS A 253 20.44 2.16 22.66
N ASP A 254 21.66 2.19 22.13
CA ASP A 254 22.87 2.03 22.94
C ASP A 254 23.34 3.38 23.51
N ALA A 255 23.25 4.48 22.75
CA ALA A 255 23.68 5.81 23.20
C ALA A 255 22.84 6.38 24.36
N SER A 256 21.51 6.19 24.35
CA SER A 256 20.61 6.67 25.41
C SER A 256 20.60 5.78 26.65
N LEU A 257 20.84 4.47 26.50
CA LEU A 257 21.05 3.55 27.62
C LEU A 257 22.42 3.74 28.25
N ASP A 258 23.47 4.03 27.46
CA ASP A 258 24.75 4.51 27.99
C ASP A 258 24.56 5.85 28.68
N GLU A 259 23.92 6.86 28.10
CA GLU A 259 23.67 8.15 28.78
C GLU A 259 22.85 7.99 30.08
N MET A 260 21.81 7.15 30.08
CA MET A 260 20.99 6.90 31.26
C MET A 260 21.73 6.09 32.33
N SER A 261 22.53 5.09 31.94
CA SER A 261 23.35 4.31 32.87
C SER A 261 24.57 5.08 33.37
N THR A 262 25.13 6.00 32.57
CA THR A 262 26.15 6.96 32.99
C THR A 262 25.56 7.98 33.98
N MET A 263 24.31 8.42 33.76
CA MET A 263 23.59 9.29 34.72
C MET A 263 23.17 8.58 36.01
N LEU A 264 23.03 7.25 35.99
CA LEU A 264 22.68 6.43 37.16
C LEU A 264 23.92 5.78 37.83
N GLY A 265 25.09 5.85 37.20
CA GLY A 265 26.30 5.13 37.57
C GLY A 265 27.30 5.91 38.41
N ASP A 266 27.15 7.24 38.52
CA ASP A 266 27.97 8.09 39.38
C ASP A 266 27.32 8.24 40.77
N ASP A 267 27.26 7.13 41.49
CA ASP A 267 27.04 7.12 42.94
C ASP A 267 28.41 7.24 43.65
N ASP A 268 29.15 8.32 43.35
CA ASP A 268 30.21 8.80 44.24
C ASP A 268 29.65 10.01 44.98
N ALA A 269 29.29 9.76 46.23
CA ALA A 269 28.62 10.69 47.12
C ALA A 269 29.52 11.89 47.47
N THR A 270 29.70 12.85 46.55
CA THR A 270 30.13 14.19 46.91
C THR A 270 28.92 14.98 47.39
N VAL A 271 28.79 15.05 48.71
CA VAL A 271 27.87 15.93 49.44
C VAL A 271 28.01 17.36 48.91
N TYR A 272 27.10 17.77 48.02
CA TYR A 272 26.99 19.17 47.61
C TYR A 272 26.24 19.94 48.72
N ARG A 273 26.99 20.47 49.68
CA ARG A 273 26.46 21.47 50.63
C ARG A 273 26.32 22.81 49.90
N SER A 274 25.10 23.14 49.50
CA SER A 274 24.76 24.52 49.11
C SER A 274 24.73 25.41 50.36
N THR A 275 25.74 26.26 50.52
CA THR A 275 25.71 27.38 51.48
C THR A 275 25.32 28.71 50.85
N ASP A 276 24.95 28.72 49.57
CA ASP A 276 24.53 29.94 48.90
C ASP A 276 23.01 30.10 48.96
N SER A 277 22.60 31.13 49.70
CA SER A 277 21.24 31.65 49.74
C SER A 277 20.74 31.91 48.33
N SER A 278 19.58 31.34 47.99
CA SER A 278 18.86 31.54 46.73
C SER A 278 18.80 33.02 46.36
N PRO A 279 19.03 33.40 45.08
CA PRO A 279 18.99 34.80 44.70
C PRO A 279 17.55 35.31 44.81
N THR A 280 17.35 36.25 45.72
CA THR A 280 16.15 37.08 45.79
C THR A 280 16.08 37.97 44.55
N LEU A 281 14.97 37.89 43.82
CA LEU A 281 14.67 38.75 42.66
C LEU A 281 14.69 40.23 43.07
N CYS A 282 15.72 40.95 42.63
CA CYS A 282 15.82 42.39 42.83
C CYS A 282 14.95 43.09 41.77
N SER A 283 13.90 43.79 42.23
CA SER A 283 13.12 44.71 41.41
C SER A 283 13.93 45.97 41.16
N SER A 284 14.47 46.11 39.95
CA SER A 284 15.09 47.35 39.48
C SER A 284 14.24 47.89 38.33
N ARG A 285 13.39 48.87 38.64
CA ARG A 285 12.79 49.76 37.64
C ARG A 285 13.90 50.63 37.05
N SER A 286 14.31 50.35 35.83
CA SER A 286 15.01 51.32 34.98
C SER A 286 14.55 51.15 33.54
N SER A 287 13.85 52.17 33.06
CA SER A 287 13.58 52.54 31.68
C SER A 287 14.21 51.67 30.59
N ILE A 288 13.46 50.67 30.13
CA ILE A 288 13.62 50.09 28.79
C ILE A 288 12.41 50.61 28.01
N SER A 289 12.67 51.36 26.95
CA SER A 289 11.70 51.71 25.92
C SER A 289 10.94 50.45 25.51
N GLU A 290 9.61 50.47 25.60
CA GLU A 290 8.76 49.38 25.13
C GLU A 290 9.18 48.98 23.72
N PRO A 291 9.63 47.73 23.48
CA PRO A 291 9.71 47.25 22.12
C PRO A 291 8.29 47.32 21.53
N PRO A 292 8.14 47.66 20.23
CA PRO A 292 6.83 47.67 19.62
C PRO A 292 6.15 46.33 19.87
N PRO A 293 4.82 46.27 20.05
CA PRO A 293 4.12 45.03 20.30
C PRO A 293 4.22 44.19 19.03
N PHE A 294 5.32 43.46 18.87
CA PHE A 294 5.36 42.31 18.01
C PHE A 294 4.52 41.29 18.75
N SER A 295 3.23 41.31 18.44
CA SER A 295 2.28 40.29 18.80
C SER A 295 2.84 38.96 18.32
N LEU A 296 3.56 38.29 19.21
CA LEU A 296 3.70 36.83 19.22
C LEU A 296 2.31 36.25 19.56
N GLU A 297 1.32 36.61 18.76
CA GLU A 297 0.23 35.74 18.42
C GLU A 297 0.87 34.67 17.53
N LYS A 298 1.73 33.82 18.13
CA LYS A 298 1.96 32.50 17.59
C LYS A 298 0.59 31.86 17.74
N GLU A 299 -0.25 32.06 16.73
CA GLU A 299 -1.55 31.45 16.58
C GLU A 299 -1.32 30.02 17.05
N ILE A 300 -1.87 29.65 18.21
CA ILE A 300 -1.76 28.29 18.69
C ILE A 300 -2.63 27.53 17.69
N VAL A 301 -2.03 27.14 16.56
CA VAL A 301 -2.68 26.39 15.51
C VAL A 301 -3.01 25.08 16.19
N ARG A 302 -4.25 24.99 16.67
CA ARG A 302 -4.76 23.84 17.40
C ARG A 302 -4.49 22.64 16.51
N ALA A 303 -3.70 21.68 17.01
CA ALA A 303 -3.38 20.50 16.23
C ALA A 303 -4.72 19.89 15.76
N PRO A 304 -4.91 19.69 14.44
CA PRO A 304 -6.21 19.34 13.91
C PRO A 304 -6.69 18.03 14.54
N THR A 305 -7.90 18.03 15.05
CA THR A 305 -8.52 16.85 15.64
C THR A 305 -8.81 15.84 14.53
N VAL A 306 -8.92 14.55 14.85
CA VAL A 306 -9.29 13.50 13.88
C VAL A 306 -10.59 13.85 13.14
N ARG A 307 -11.55 14.49 13.81
CA ARG A 307 -12.80 14.94 13.19
C ARG A 307 -12.58 16.04 12.15
N ASP A 308 -11.64 16.95 12.40
CA ASP A 308 -11.33 18.08 11.52
C ASP A 308 -10.59 17.61 10.25
N ALA A 309 -10.02 16.39 10.28
CA ALA A 309 -9.37 15.75 9.13
C ALA A 309 -10.37 15.34 8.02
N PHE A 310 -11.61 15.02 8.38
CA PHE A 310 -12.67 14.59 7.45
C PHE A 310 -13.36 15.79 6.78
N THR A 311 -12.56 16.57 6.04
CA THR A 311 -13.07 17.63 5.18
C THR A 311 -13.90 17.07 4.03
N MET A 312 -14.74 17.91 3.40
CA MET A 312 -15.53 17.50 2.22
C MET A 312 -14.65 16.89 1.12
N GLN A 313 -13.47 17.47 0.86
CA GLN A 313 -12.55 16.97 -0.17
C GLN A 313 -11.96 15.60 0.19
N THR A 314 -11.62 15.40 1.46
CA THR A 314 -11.16 14.10 1.96
C THR A 314 -12.24 13.04 1.85
N CYS A 315 -13.48 13.35 2.26
CA CYS A 315 -14.62 12.43 2.16
C CYS A 315 -14.94 12.06 0.71
N LEU A 316 -14.93 13.03 -0.23
CA LEU A 316 -15.09 12.76 -1.66
C LEU A 316 -14.01 11.82 -2.18
N ASN A 317 -12.75 12.00 -1.76
CA ASN A 317 -11.65 11.11 -2.14
C ASN A 317 -11.85 9.68 -1.60
N ILE A 318 -12.25 9.53 -0.34
CA ILE A 318 -12.55 8.23 0.27
C ILE A 318 -13.70 7.50 -0.46
N VAL A 319 -14.71 8.24 -0.89
CA VAL A 319 -15.82 7.70 -1.71
C VAL A 319 -15.31 7.26 -3.09
N CYS A 320 -14.52 8.09 -3.77
CA CYS A 320 -13.89 7.72 -5.05
C CYS A 320 -13.01 6.47 -4.93
N TYR A 321 -12.26 6.33 -3.84
CA TYR A 321 -11.48 5.12 -3.52
C TYR A 321 -12.37 3.87 -3.45
N GLY A 322 -13.50 3.97 -2.76
CA GLY A 322 -14.46 2.88 -2.63
C GLY A 322 -15.06 2.48 -3.99
N ILE A 323 -15.57 3.45 -4.75
CA ILE A 323 -16.18 3.19 -6.06
C ILE A 323 -15.15 2.59 -7.03
N LEU A 324 -13.94 3.16 -7.07
CA LEU A 324 -12.84 2.64 -7.87
C LEU A 324 -12.52 1.18 -7.51
N ALA A 325 -12.43 0.89 -6.21
CA ALA A 325 -12.18 -0.47 -5.72
C ALA A 325 -13.30 -1.45 -6.08
N PHE A 326 -14.56 -1.04 -6.04
CA PHE A 326 -15.70 -1.87 -6.44
C PHE A 326 -15.59 -2.33 -7.90
N HIS A 327 -15.46 -1.39 -8.84
CA HIS A 327 -15.52 -1.73 -10.26
C HIS A 327 -14.22 -2.38 -10.77
N THR A 328 -13.07 -2.02 -10.22
CA THR A 328 -11.78 -2.63 -10.62
C THR A 328 -11.65 -4.07 -10.11
N ILE A 329 -12.05 -4.39 -8.88
CA ILE A 329 -11.98 -5.78 -8.41
C ILE A 329 -13.00 -6.67 -9.11
N SER A 330 -14.18 -6.12 -9.43
CA SER A 330 -15.20 -6.85 -10.17
C SER A 330 -14.68 -7.23 -11.57
N LEU A 331 -13.93 -6.32 -12.19
CA LEU A 331 -13.22 -6.59 -13.44
C LEU A 331 -12.15 -7.67 -13.31
N GLU A 332 -11.35 -7.64 -12.24
CA GLU A 332 -10.32 -8.65 -11.98
C GLU A 332 -10.89 -10.06 -11.85
N GLN A 333 -12.12 -10.19 -11.35
CA GLN A 333 -12.79 -11.48 -11.26
C GLN A 333 -13.50 -11.87 -12.56
N LEU A 334 -14.27 -10.95 -13.16
CA LEU A 334 -15.10 -11.26 -14.32
C LEU A 334 -14.25 -11.63 -15.55
N LEU A 335 -13.07 -11.03 -15.73
CA LEU A 335 -12.24 -11.30 -16.89
C LEU A 335 -11.73 -12.76 -16.92
N PRO A 336 -11.11 -13.32 -15.87
CA PRO A 336 -10.76 -14.74 -15.80
C PRO A 336 -11.95 -15.69 -15.93
N ILE A 337 -13.13 -15.30 -15.43
CA ILE A 337 -14.36 -16.08 -15.61
C ILE A 337 -14.74 -16.12 -17.09
N LEU A 338 -14.74 -14.97 -17.78
CA LEU A 338 -15.01 -14.90 -19.22
C LEU A 338 -13.98 -15.71 -20.01
N MET A 339 -12.71 -15.69 -19.59
CA MET A 339 -11.65 -16.49 -20.21
C MET A 339 -11.84 -18.00 -20.02
N SER A 340 -12.33 -18.43 -18.86
CA SER A 340 -12.44 -19.85 -18.51
C SER A 340 -13.76 -20.51 -18.96
N ARG A 341 -14.82 -19.72 -19.13
CA ARG A 341 -16.15 -20.20 -19.51
C ARG A 341 -16.13 -20.89 -20.88
N ASP A 342 -16.97 -21.91 -21.04
CA ASP A 342 -17.02 -22.74 -22.24
C ASP A 342 -17.45 -21.94 -23.49
N GLU A 343 -16.93 -22.31 -24.66
CA GLU A 343 -17.22 -21.62 -25.92
C GLU A 343 -18.69 -21.75 -26.32
N SER A 344 -19.27 -20.66 -26.84
CA SER A 344 -20.64 -20.64 -27.39
C SER A 344 -20.72 -21.51 -28.65
N ARG A 345 -21.66 -22.47 -28.69
CA ARG A 345 -22.05 -23.18 -29.91
C ARG A 345 -22.81 -22.18 -30.78
N GLY A 346 -22.40 -21.99 -32.03
CA GLY A 346 -22.74 -20.82 -32.87
C GLY A 346 -24.22 -20.54 -33.17
N GLU A 347 -25.17 -21.30 -32.61
CA GLU A 347 -26.62 -21.14 -32.79
C GLU A 347 -27.24 -20.06 -31.88
N ASP A 348 -26.54 -19.61 -30.82
CA ASP A 348 -27.07 -18.65 -29.81
C ASP A 348 -26.67 -17.18 -30.04
N ARG A 349 -26.04 -16.83 -31.17
CA ARG A 349 -25.50 -15.48 -31.41
C ARG A 349 -26.53 -14.57 -32.09
N SER A 350 -27.30 -13.81 -31.32
CA SER A 350 -28.10 -12.70 -31.84
C SER A 350 -27.68 -11.36 -31.24
N LEU A 351 -27.31 -10.41 -32.11
CA LEU A 351 -27.00 -9.04 -31.73
C LEU A 351 -28.30 -8.24 -31.60
N PRO A 352 -28.41 -7.24 -30.68
CA PRO A 352 -27.34 -6.70 -29.83
C PRO A 352 -27.25 -7.32 -28.42
N PHE A 353 -28.12 -8.27 -28.04
CA PHE A 353 -28.28 -8.71 -26.64
C PHE A 353 -28.08 -10.21 -26.33
N TYR A 354 -27.48 -11.03 -27.21
CA TYR A 354 -27.23 -12.45 -26.90
C TYR A 354 -25.77 -12.87 -27.10
N PHE A 355 -25.11 -13.21 -25.99
CA PHE A 355 -23.81 -13.88 -25.94
C PHE A 355 -23.88 -15.01 -24.93
N THR A 356 -23.54 -16.24 -25.31
CA THR A 356 -23.48 -17.38 -24.37
C THR A 356 -22.22 -18.20 -24.60
N GLY A 357 -21.07 -17.68 -24.17
CA GLY A 357 -19.85 -18.46 -24.05
C GLY A 357 -18.61 -17.62 -23.79
N GLY A 358 -17.56 -18.25 -23.30
CA GLY A 358 -16.24 -17.67 -23.08
C GLY A 358 -15.22 -18.16 -24.10
N PHE A 359 -13.97 -18.26 -23.66
CA PHE A 359 -12.85 -18.67 -24.49
C PHE A 359 -12.34 -20.10 -24.19
N HIS A 360 -12.86 -20.77 -23.16
CA HIS A 360 -12.40 -22.08 -22.69
C HIS A 360 -10.86 -22.13 -22.50
N LEU A 361 -10.27 -21.07 -21.96
CA LEU A 361 -8.82 -20.99 -21.74
C LEU A 361 -8.42 -21.73 -20.46
N SER A 362 -7.38 -22.56 -20.57
CA SER A 362 -6.84 -23.31 -19.45
C SER A 362 -6.34 -22.43 -18.29
N THR A 363 -6.20 -23.03 -17.11
CA THR A 363 -5.61 -22.38 -15.93
C THR A 363 -4.22 -21.79 -16.21
N GLN A 364 -3.41 -22.48 -17.01
CA GLN A 364 -2.05 -22.03 -17.37
C GLN A 364 -2.10 -20.77 -18.24
N THR A 365 -3.02 -20.73 -19.19
CA THR A 365 -3.19 -19.58 -20.10
C THR A 365 -3.72 -18.38 -19.32
N ASN A 366 -4.71 -18.58 -18.43
CA ASN A 366 -5.17 -17.53 -17.54
C ASN A 366 -4.05 -16.99 -16.66
N GLY A 367 -3.24 -17.88 -16.07
CA GLY A 367 -2.08 -17.50 -15.28
C GLY A 367 -1.11 -16.63 -16.08
N LEU A 368 -0.72 -17.07 -17.28
CA LEU A 368 0.18 -16.32 -18.15
C LEU A 368 -0.37 -14.93 -18.50
N ILE A 369 -1.63 -14.85 -18.91
CA ILE A 369 -2.29 -13.59 -19.27
C ILE A 369 -2.32 -12.62 -18.08
N LEU A 370 -2.69 -13.11 -16.89
CA LEU A 370 -2.75 -12.30 -15.67
C LEU A 370 -1.35 -11.88 -15.19
N SER A 371 -0.34 -12.72 -15.38
CA SER A 371 1.06 -12.37 -15.09
C SER A 371 1.59 -11.27 -16.01
N ILE A 372 1.27 -11.33 -17.30
CA ILE A 372 1.57 -10.25 -18.25
C ILE A 372 0.89 -8.96 -17.80
N GLN A 373 -0.34 -9.03 -17.30
CA GLN A 373 -1.02 -7.88 -16.71
C GLN A 373 -0.19 -7.26 -15.56
N GLY A 374 0.39 -8.06 -14.66
CA GLY A 374 1.24 -7.54 -13.59
C GLY A 374 2.49 -6.82 -14.10
N VAL A 375 3.12 -7.33 -15.17
CA VAL A 375 4.28 -6.69 -15.81
C VAL A 375 3.89 -5.36 -16.45
N LEU A 376 2.79 -5.35 -17.21
CA LEU A 376 2.24 -4.13 -17.80
C LEU A 376 1.86 -3.11 -16.73
N GLN A 377 1.35 -3.57 -15.59
CA GLN A 377 0.96 -2.71 -14.47
C GLN A 377 2.18 -2.04 -13.86
N MET A 378 3.24 -2.80 -13.63
CA MET A 378 4.49 -2.28 -13.12
C MET A 378 5.10 -1.25 -14.08
N PHE A 379 5.10 -1.54 -15.39
CA PHE A 379 5.57 -0.59 -16.40
C PHE A 379 4.74 0.71 -16.40
N ALA A 380 3.42 0.60 -16.41
CA ALA A 380 2.52 1.74 -16.37
C ALA A 380 2.69 2.56 -15.08
N GLN A 381 2.84 1.89 -13.93
CA GLN A 381 3.02 2.52 -12.63
C GLN A 381 4.36 3.28 -12.49
N LEU A 382 5.46 2.70 -13.01
CA LEU A 382 6.79 3.26 -12.83
C LEU A 382 7.18 4.29 -13.91
N ILE A 383 6.66 4.15 -15.12
CA ILE A 383 7.07 4.97 -16.27
C ILE A 383 5.93 5.88 -16.73
N ILE A 384 4.76 5.29 -17.05
CA ILE A 384 3.64 6.06 -17.63
C ILE A 384 3.05 7.02 -16.60
N PHE A 385 2.80 6.57 -15.37
CA PHE A 385 2.18 7.39 -14.34
C PHE A 385 2.98 8.65 -14.00
N PRO A 386 4.29 8.60 -13.66
CA PRO A 386 5.06 9.81 -13.40
C PRO A 386 5.10 10.77 -14.60
N TRP A 387 5.19 10.23 -15.82
CA TRP A 387 5.21 11.03 -17.04
C TRP A 387 3.89 11.77 -17.28
N ILE A 388 2.74 11.09 -17.14
CA ILE A 388 1.42 11.69 -17.28
C ILE A 388 1.15 12.66 -16.13
N SER A 389 1.42 12.26 -14.88
CA SER A 389 1.17 13.07 -13.69
C SER A 389 1.98 14.37 -13.69
N LYS A 390 3.21 14.36 -14.22
CA LYS A 390 4.02 15.59 -14.38
C LYS A 390 3.41 16.57 -15.39
N LYS A 391 2.74 16.07 -16.43
CA LYS A 391 2.15 16.90 -17.50
C LYS A 391 0.75 17.40 -17.16
N LEU A 392 -0.11 16.53 -16.62
CA LEU A 392 -1.53 16.82 -16.42
C LEU A 392 -1.90 17.13 -14.97
N GLY A 393 -1.05 16.77 -14.00
CA GLY A 393 -1.39 16.77 -12.58
C GLY A 393 -2.22 15.54 -12.18
N SER A 394 -2.33 15.26 -10.88
CA SER A 394 -3.00 14.06 -10.38
C SER A 394 -4.52 14.12 -10.56
N LEU A 395 -5.15 15.30 -10.37
CA LEU A 395 -6.60 15.45 -10.55
C LEU A 395 -7.06 15.19 -12.00
N ARG A 396 -6.41 15.81 -12.99
CA ARG A 396 -6.79 15.61 -14.40
C ARG A 396 -6.48 14.20 -14.89
N THR A 397 -5.40 13.60 -14.40
CA THR A 397 -5.07 12.20 -14.68
C THR A 397 -6.18 11.29 -14.16
N PHE A 398 -6.64 11.51 -12.92
CA PHE A 398 -7.75 10.77 -12.35
C PHE A 398 -9.04 10.95 -13.17
N TRP A 399 -9.42 12.19 -13.52
CA TRP A 399 -10.60 12.47 -14.36
C TRP A 399 -10.56 11.78 -15.71
N LEU A 400 -9.42 11.81 -16.40
CA LEU A 400 -9.28 11.12 -17.67
C LEU A 400 -9.44 9.60 -17.50
N THR A 401 -8.86 9.03 -16.44
CA THR A 401 -8.95 7.57 -16.21
C THR A 401 -10.35 7.13 -15.84
N ILE A 402 -11.01 7.81 -14.90
CA ILE A 402 -12.40 7.51 -14.52
C ILE A 402 -13.31 7.64 -15.74
N ALA A 403 -12.97 8.53 -16.67
CA ALA A 403 -13.68 8.72 -17.91
C ALA A 403 -13.64 7.58 -18.91
N LEU A 404 -12.55 6.82 -18.89
CA LEU A 404 -12.33 5.76 -19.86
C LEU A 404 -12.86 4.40 -19.38
N TYR A 405 -13.10 4.20 -18.08
CA TYR A 405 -13.59 2.91 -17.56
C TYR A 405 -14.94 2.46 -18.10
N PRO A 406 -15.99 3.32 -18.21
CA PRO A 406 -17.27 2.87 -18.75
C PRO A 406 -17.14 2.27 -20.16
N PHE A 407 -16.28 2.85 -21.00
CA PHE A 407 -16.00 2.33 -22.35
C PHE A 407 -15.28 0.98 -22.30
N LEU A 408 -14.27 0.84 -21.42
CA LEU A 408 -13.59 -0.43 -21.19
C LEU A 408 -14.59 -1.54 -20.83
N TYR A 409 -15.53 -1.24 -19.92
CA TYR A 409 -16.54 -2.19 -19.47
C TYR A 409 -17.55 -2.55 -20.55
N ILE A 410 -18.03 -1.57 -21.30
CA ILE A 410 -18.95 -1.82 -22.42
C ILE A 410 -18.27 -2.69 -23.47
N MET A 411 -17.00 -2.46 -23.79
CA MET A 411 -16.27 -3.21 -24.82
C MET A 411 -15.90 -4.63 -24.42
N ALA A 412 -15.62 -4.89 -23.14
CA ALA A 412 -15.12 -6.17 -22.65
C ALA A 412 -15.95 -7.42 -23.03
N PRO A 413 -17.29 -7.47 -22.84
CA PRO A 413 -18.07 -8.66 -23.21
C PRO A 413 -18.08 -8.93 -24.72
N TYR A 414 -17.87 -7.91 -25.56
CA TYR A 414 -17.82 -8.07 -27.01
C TYR A 414 -16.53 -8.76 -27.49
N LEU A 415 -15.53 -8.99 -26.64
CA LEU A 415 -14.40 -9.84 -27.02
C LEU A 415 -14.85 -11.27 -27.36
N ALA A 416 -15.97 -11.74 -26.79
CA ALA A 416 -16.55 -13.05 -27.09
C ALA A 416 -16.97 -13.19 -28.57
N LEU A 417 -17.27 -12.07 -29.25
CA LEU A 417 -17.61 -12.02 -30.68
C LEU A 417 -16.42 -12.19 -31.60
N LEU A 418 -15.22 -11.90 -31.12
CA LEU A 418 -14.06 -11.84 -32.00
C LEU A 418 -13.78 -13.22 -32.63
N PRO A 419 -13.36 -13.25 -33.91
CA PRO A 419 -12.91 -14.48 -34.54
C PRO A 419 -11.74 -15.07 -33.76
N LYS A 420 -11.58 -16.40 -33.79
CA LYS A 420 -10.63 -17.12 -32.92
C LYS A 420 -9.20 -16.54 -32.97
N SER A 421 -8.74 -16.08 -34.14
CA SER A 421 -7.43 -15.45 -34.34
C SER A 421 -7.25 -14.10 -33.62
N LEU A 422 -8.33 -13.34 -33.41
CA LEU A 422 -8.29 -12.01 -32.80
C LEU A 422 -8.63 -11.99 -31.31
N ARG A 423 -9.04 -13.12 -30.72
CA ARG A 423 -9.44 -13.19 -29.31
C ARG A 423 -8.29 -12.86 -28.35
N ILE A 424 -7.15 -13.54 -28.47
CA ILE A 424 -5.98 -13.29 -27.61
C ILE A 424 -5.44 -11.86 -27.80
N PRO A 425 -5.22 -11.35 -29.04
CA PRO A 425 -4.87 -9.94 -29.24
C PRO A 425 -5.88 -8.97 -28.62
N GLY A 426 -7.19 -9.25 -28.74
CA GLY A 426 -8.25 -8.46 -28.14
C GLY A 426 -8.17 -8.43 -26.60
N ILE A 427 -7.94 -9.58 -25.96
CA ILE A 427 -7.74 -9.67 -24.51
C ILE A 427 -6.52 -8.86 -24.08
N VAL A 428 -5.39 -8.98 -24.80
CA VAL A 428 -4.17 -8.23 -24.49
C VAL A 428 -4.40 -6.72 -24.62
N LEU A 429 -5.11 -6.27 -25.67
CA LEU A 429 -5.45 -4.85 -25.84
C LEU A 429 -6.35 -4.34 -24.71
N LEU A 430 -7.37 -5.11 -24.33
CA LEU A 430 -8.26 -4.79 -23.20
C LEU A 430 -7.45 -4.71 -21.89
N LEU A 431 -6.50 -5.63 -21.68
CA LEU A 431 -5.62 -5.65 -20.51
C LEU A 431 -4.70 -4.45 -20.46
N VAL A 432 -4.07 -4.07 -21.58
CA VAL A 432 -3.23 -2.87 -21.64
C VAL A 432 -4.03 -1.64 -21.22
N TRP A 433 -5.27 -1.49 -21.72
CA TRP A 433 -6.15 -0.40 -21.29
C TRP A 433 -6.49 -0.50 -19.81
N LYS A 434 -7.07 -1.62 -19.37
CA LYS A 434 -7.45 -1.88 -17.97
C LYS A 434 -6.32 -1.53 -17.00
N VAL A 435 -5.16 -2.10 -17.25
CA VAL A 435 -4.00 -2.03 -16.37
C VAL A 435 -3.39 -0.63 -16.36
N THR A 436 -3.33 0.02 -17.51
CA THR A 436 -2.86 1.42 -17.60
C THR A 436 -3.80 2.34 -16.83
N ALA A 437 -5.13 2.19 -17.01
CA ALA A 437 -6.10 2.98 -16.26
C ALA A 437 -5.94 2.77 -14.74
N GLN A 438 -5.79 1.52 -14.29
CA GLN A 438 -5.62 1.19 -12.88
C GLN A 438 -4.32 1.75 -12.28
N ALA A 439 -3.21 1.68 -13.01
CA ALA A 439 -1.92 2.24 -12.62
C ALA A 439 -1.91 3.78 -12.56
N LEU A 440 -2.85 4.44 -13.25
CA LEU A 440 -3.01 5.89 -13.21
C LEU A 440 -3.99 6.35 -12.13
N SER A 441 -5.08 5.62 -11.90
CA SER A 441 -6.15 6.04 -10.98
C SER A 441 -5.76 5.97 -9.50
N TYR A 442 -5.24 4.82 -9.03
CA TYR A 442 -4.95 4.62 -7.60
C TYR A 442 -3.88 5.57 -7.04
N PRO A 443 -2.73 5.77 -7.72
CA PRO A 443 -1.73 6.71 -7.24
C PRO A 443 -2.22 8.16 -7.28
N SER A 444 -3.06 8.51 -8.27
CA SER A 444 -3.66 9.85 -8.34
C SER A 444 -4.55 10.13 -7.12
N LEU A 445 -5.42 9.18 -6.73
CA LEU A 445 -6.24 9.31 -5.53
C LEU A 445 -5.39 9.40 -4.25
N ALA A 446 -4.31 8.60 -4.16
CA ALA A 446 -3.39 8.62 -3.02
C ALA A 446 -2.73 9.98 -2.84
N ILE A 447 -2.21 10.57 -3.91
CA ILE A 447 -1.60 11.90 -3.91
C ILE A 447 -2.62 12.97 -3.54
N MET A 448 -3.82 12.90 -4.14
CA MET A 448 -4.89 13.85 -3.84
C MET A 448 -5.34 13.77 -2.38
N LEU A 449 -5.35 12.57 -1.78
CA LEU A 449 -5.72 12.37 -0.38
C LEU A 449 -4.65 12.95 0.54
N ALA A 450 -3.38 12.73 0.20
CA ALA A 450 -2.26 13.33 0.92
C ALA A 450 -2.27 14.87 0.84
N ASN A 451 -2.61 15.43 -0.31
CA ASN A 451 -2.70 16.88 -0.52
C ASN A 451 -3.91 17.51 0.17
N ALA A 452 -5.04 16.79 0.29
CA ALA A 452 -6.24 17.25 0.98
C ALA A 452 -6.14 17.15 2.52
N SER A 453 -5.16 16.39 3.04
CA SER A 453 -4.97 16.23 4.48
C SER A 453 -4.55 17.54 5.14
N PRO A 454 -5.23 18.01 6.21
CA PRO A 454 -4.89 19.25 6.90
C PRO A 454 -3.57 19.16 7.68
N SER A 455 -3.13 17.95 8.03
CA SER A 455 -1.84 17.72 8.69
C SER A 455 -1.31 16.34 8.35
N LYS A 456 0.02 16.17 8.44
CA LYS A 456 0.66 14.86 8.30
C LYS A 456 0.30 13.91 9.43
N LYS A 457 -0.01 14.43 10.62
CA LYS A 457 -0.39 13.64 11.80
C LYS A 457 -1.69 12.83 11.59
N VAL A 458 -2.63 13.35 10.79
CA VAL A 458 -3.92 12.68 10.52
C VAL A 458 -3.90 11.89 9.21
N LEU A 459 -2.81 11.95 8.44
CA LEU A 459 -2.71 11.31 7.12
C LEU A 459 -2.84 9.78 7.22
N GLY A 460 -2.27 9.18 8.27
CA GLY A 460 -2.44 7.74 8.54
C GLY A 460 -3.91 7.35 8.74
N THR A 461 -4.66 8.14 9.51
CA THR A 461 -6.10 7.92 9.72
C THR A 461 -6.91 8.06 8.43
N LEU A 462 -6.57 9.05 7.59
CA LEU A 462 -7.24 9.26 6.30
C LEU A 462 -6.95 8.13 5.31
N ASN A 463 -5.69 7.69 5.23
CA ASN A 463 -5.30 6.52 4.44
C ASN A 463 -5.98 5.25 4.95
N GLY A 464 -6.09 5.08 6.27
CA GLY A 464 -6.84 3.98 6.89
C GLY A 464 -8.32 4.00 6.52
N ALA A 465 -8.97 5.17 6.53
CA ALA A 465 -10.36 5.33 6.12
C ALA A 465 -10.57 5.03 4.63
N ALA A 466 -9.67 5.52 3.76
CA ALA A 466 -9.70 5.22 2.33
C ALA A 466 -9.49 3.72 2.05
N ALA A 467 -8.54 3.09 2.73
CA ALA A 467 -8.29 1.65 2.64
C ALA A 467 -9.46 0.82 3.16
N ALA A 468 -10.12 1.25 4.25
CA ALA A 468 -11.32 0.61 4.76
C ALA A 468 -12.48 0.70 3.74
N SER A 469 -12.75 1.89 3.20
CA SER A 469 -13.74 2.10 2.13
C SER A 469 -13.47 1.18 0.93
N ALA A 470 -12.22 1.13 0.46
CA ALA A 470 -11.81 0.24 -0.62
C ALA A 470 -11.96 -1.25 -0.26
N SER A 471 -11.72 -1.64 0.99
CA SER A 471 -11.83 -3.04 1.44
C SER A 471 -13.28 -3.51 1.57
N VAL A 472 -14.17 -2.65 2.07
CA VAL A 472 -15.64 -2.90 2.04
C VAL A 472 -16.08 -3.15 0.61
N MET A 473 -15.72 -2.25 -0.30
CA MET A 473 -16.11 -2.35 -1.71
C MET A 473 -15.47 -3.56 -2.40
N ARG A 474 -14.25 -3.95 -2.02
CA ARG A 474 -13.63 -5.21 -2.44
C ARG A 474 -14.34 -6.45 -1.89
N GLY A 475 -14.95 -6.35 -0.71
CA GLY A 475 -15.79 -7.38 -0.13
C GLY A 475 -17.11 -7.58 -0.89
N PHE A 476 -17.74 -6.51 -1.39
CA PHE A 476 -19.03 -6.63 -2.08
C PHE A 476 -18.93 -6.78 -3.60
N GLY A 477 -17.97 -6.12 -4.24
CA GLY A 477 -17.82 -6.09 -5.70
C GLY A 477 -17.90 -7.48 -6.35
N PRO A 478 -16.99 -8.41 -6.01
CA PRO A 478 -16.92 -9.75 -6.60
C PRO A 478 -18.23 -10.53 -6.52
N THR A 479 -18.85 -10.56 -5.33
CA THR A 479 -20.15 -11.24 -5.11
C THR A 479 -21.28 -10.60 -5.89
N VAL A 480 -21.39 -9.26 -5.89
CA VAL A 480 -22.44 -8.54 -6.62
C VAL A 480 -22.25 -8.73 -8.13
N SER A 481 -21.04 -8.53 -8.66
CA SER A 481 -20.75 -8.73 -10.07
C SER A 481 -20.97 -10.18 -10.51
N GLY A 482 -20.58 -11.15 -9.68
CA GLY A 482 -20.79 -12.58 -9.95
C GLY A 482 -22.27 -12.97 -9.94
N ALA A 483 -23.07 -12.39 -9.04
CA ALA A 483 -24.52 -12.60 -8.99
C ALA A 483 -25.22 -11.98 -10.21
N VAL A 484 -24.85 -10.75 -10.58
CA VAL A 484 -25.39 -10.10 -11.79
C VAL A 484 -24.97 -10.85 -13.06
N ASP A 485 -23.74 -11.37 -13.12
CA ASP A 485 -23.27 -12.19 -14.23
C ASP A 485 -24.04 -13.51 -14.30
N SER A 486 -24.32 -14.14 -13.16
CA SER A 486 -25.15 -15.35 -13.09
C SER A 486 -26.57 -15.10 -13.62
N VAL A 487 -27.23 -14.03 -13.18
CA VAL A 487 -28.54 -13.62 -13.71
C VAL A 487 -28.45 -13.30 -15.20
N GLY A 488 -27.39 -12.60 -15.63
CA GLY A 488 -27.13 -12.28 -17.02
C GLY A 488 -27.03 -13.52 -17.91
N VAL A 489 -26.33 -14.56 -17.46
CA VAL A 489 -26.22 -15.82 -18.19
C VAL A 489 -27.57 -16.55 -18.25
N GLN A 490 -28.35 -16.57 -17.16
CA GLN A 490 -29.67 -17.22 -17.13
C GLN A 490 -30.67 -16.60 -18.10
N ILE A 491 -30.61 -15.28 -18.29
CA ILE A 491 -31.47 -14.54 -19.22
C ILE A 491 -30.86 -14.38 -20.63
N GLY A 492 -29.69 -14.98 -20.89
CA GLY A 492 -29.00 -14.92 -22.18
C GLY A 492 -28.19 -13.64 -22.45
N MET A 493 -28.16 -12.70 -21.51
CA MET A 493 -27.41 -11.44 -21.57
C MET A 493 -26.06 -11.53 -20.84
N SER A 494 -25.06 -12.24 -21.39
CA SER A 494 -23.73 -12.33 -20.76
C SER A 494 -22.99 -10.99 -20.58
N GLY A 495 -23.43 -9.92 -21.24
CA GLY A 495 -22.90 -8.57 -21.05
C GLY A 495 -23.42 -7.84 -19.81
N LEU A 496 -24.45 -8.36 -19.13
CA LEU A 496 -25.18 -7.64 -18.09
C LEU A 496 -24.27 -7.14 -16.95
N ALA A 497 -23.42 -8.02 -16.40
CA ALA A 497 -22.51 -7.65 -15.31
C ALA A 497 -21.52 -6.55 -15.72
N TRP A 498 -21.06 -6.57 -16.97
CA TRP A 498 -20.15 -5.58 -17.49
C TRP A 498 -20.82 -4.22 -17.63
N TRP A 499 -22.05 -4.18 -18.13
CA TRP A 499 -22.82 -2.94 -18.28
C TRP A 499 -23.27 -2.36 -16.94
N THR A 500 -23.61 -3.19 -15.95
CA THR A 500 -23.91 -2.70 -14.61
C THR A 500 -22.68 -2.09 -13.95
N ILE A 501 -21.51 -2.70 -14.09
CA ILE A 501 -20.24 -2.13 -13.61
C ILE A 501 -19.90 -0.84 -14.36
N ALA A 502 -20.19 -0.75 -15.67
CA ALA A 502 -20.06 0.50 -16.42
C ALA A 502 -20.95 1.61 -15.83
N GLY A 503 -22.18 1.28 -15.44
CA GLY A 503 -23.08 2.16 -14.70
C GLY A 503 -22.48 2.66 -13.39
N VAL A 504 -21.92 1.76 -12.58
CA VAL A 504 -21.25 2.11 -11.32
C VAL A 504 -20.04 3.02 -11.56
N ALA A 505 -19.24 2.75 -12.59
CA ALA A 505 -18.09 3.59 -12.95
C ALA A 505 -18.52 5.00 -13.40
N MET A 506 -19.65 5.13 -14.11
CA MET A 506 -20.24 6.43 -14.45
C MET A 506 -20.72 7.19 -13.21
N ILE A 507 -21.33 6.51 -12.23
CA ILE A 507 -21.70 7.13 -10.96
C ILE A 507 -20.45 7.67 -10.23
N GLY A 508 -19.32 6.96 -10.35
CA GLY A 508 -18.02 7.40 -9.83
C GLY A 508 -17.51 8.73 -10.39
N TRP A 509 -18.02 9.20 -11.54
CA TRP A 509 -17.69 10.53 -12.05
C TRP A 509 -18.25 11.67 -11.18
N ALA A 510 -19.44 11.51 -10.62
CA ALA A 510 -20.12 12.58 -9.89
C ALA A 510 -19.29 13.12 -8.71
N PRO A 511 -18.80 12.28 -7.77
CA PRO A 511 -17.92 12.76 -6.71
C PRO A 511 -16.58 13.25 -7.26
N ALA A 512 -16.07 12.66 -8.35
CA ALA A 512 -14.81 13.08 -8.96
C ALA A 512 -14.85 14.52 -9.47
N PHE A 513 -15.96 14.98 -10.08
CA PHE A 513 -16.09 16.37 -10.53
C PHE A 513 -16.11 17.40 -9.41
N ALA A 514 -16.62 17.02 -8.24
CA ALA A 514 -16.63 17.88 -7.07
C ALA A 514 -15.25 17.99 -6.37
N MET A 515 -14.28 17.17 -6.80
CA MET A 515 -12.93 17.21 -6.25
C MET A 515 -12.15 18.41 -6.77
N GLN A 516 -11.43 19.07 -5.86
CA GLN A 516 -10.58 20.20 -6.19
C GLN A 516 -9.16 19.95 -5.68
N GLU A 517 -8.19 20.15 -6.56
CA GLU A 517 -6.78 20.11 -6.20
C GLU A 517 -6.37 21.48 -5.69
N LYS A 518 -6.41 21.68 -4.37
CA LYS A 518 -5.72 22.82 -3.76
C LYS A 518 -4.22 22.54 -3.86
N ARG A 519 -3.56 23.16 -4.86
CA ARG A 519 -2.10 23.23 -4.91
C ARG A 519 -1.66 23.83 -3.58
N LYS A 520 -0.83 23.13 -2.80
CA LYS A 520 -0.26 23.69 -1.56
C LYS A 520 0.31 25.07 -1.92
N ASN A 521 -0.27 26.13 -1.37
CA ASN A 521 0.37 27.43 -1.40
C ASN A 521 1.73 27.25 -0.74
N THR A 522 2.76 27.77 -1.40
CA THR A 522 4.16 27.89 -1.01
C THR A 522 4.39 28.63 0.32
N LEU A 523 3.36 28.82 1.14
CA LEU A 523 3.45 29.43 2.47
C LEU A 523 4.15 28.53 3.49
N PHE A 524 4.04 27.20 3.37
CA PHE A 524 4.79 26.27 4.23
C PHE A 524 6.24 26.05 3.80
N SER A 525 6.59 26.37 2.54
CA SER A 525 8.00 26.42 2.10
C SER A 525 8.60 27.77 2.50
N LYS A 526 7.87 28.87 2.29
CA LYS A 526 8.35 30.19 2.72
C LYS A 526 8.50 30.31 4.24
N ALA A 527 7.65 29.69 5.06
CA ALA A 527 7.87 29.74 6.50
C ALA A 527 9.16 29.03 6.94
N SER A 528 9.58 27.95 6.25
CA SER A 528 10.87 27.30 6.51
C SER A 528 12.04 28.04 5.86
N ASP A 529 11.85 28.59 4.65
CA ASP A 529 12.88 29.30 3.89
C ASP A 529 13.13 30.72 4.45
N ASP A 530 12.10 31.38 4.99
CA ASP A 530 12.17 32.71 5.62
C ASP A 530 12.68 32.61 7.08
N GLU A 531 12.49 31.46 7.78
CA GLU A 531 13.18 31.18 9.05
C GLU A 531 14.69 30.95 8.82
N GLU A 532 15.09 30.22 7.76
CA GLU A 532 16.51 30.03 7.40
C GLU A 532 17.20 31.32 6.90
N ALA A 533 16.51 32.20 6.17
CA ALA A 533 17.11 33.44 5.66
C ALA A 533 17.31 34.54 6.73
N SER A 534 16.66 34.41 7.89
CA SER A 534 16.77 35.39 8.99
C SER A 534 17.94 35.13 9.95
N PHE A 535 18.61 33.99 9.82
CA PHE A 535 19.72 33.59 10.70
C PHE A 535 21.12 33.84 10.11
N ASP A 536 21.24 34.37 8.88
CA ASP A 536 22.52 34.45 8.15
C ASP A 536 23.16 35.86 8.14
N THR A 537 22.75 36.75 9.06
CA THR A 537 23.40 38.06 9.23
C THR A 537 23.72 38.38 10.69
N SER A 538 24.74 37.72 11.23
CA SER A 538 25.56 38.31 12.31
C SER A 538 26.95 37.67 12.33
N ASP A 539 27.94 38.51 12.05
CA ASP A 539 29.34 38.44 12.49
C ASP A 539 30.21 37.25 12.02
N THR A 540 30.93 37.48 10.91
CA THR A 540 32.33 37.02 10.82
C THR A 540 33.27 38.21 10.76
N ASP A 541 34.03 38.31 11.85
CA ASP A 541 35.02 39.30 12.20
C ASP A 541 36.18 39.44 11.20
N SER A 542 36.51 40.71 10.97
CA SER A 542 37.86 41.28 11.09
C SER A 542 39.07 40.31 11.04
N VAL A 543 39.80 40.33 9.93
CA VAL A 543 41.24 39.98 9.90
C VAL A 543 42.02 41.15 9.30
N LEU A 544 42.88 41.72 10.15
CA LEU A 544 43.92 42.69 9.83
C LEU A 544 44.83 42.20 8.69
N THR A 545 45.02 43.04 7.66
CA THR A 545 46.30 43.15 6.96
C THR A 545 46.61 44.63 6.75
N LEU A 546 47.59 45.12 7.51
CA LEU A 546 48.30 46.37 7.31
C LEU A 546 49.29 46.19 6.16
N THR A 547 49.17 46.98 5.09
CA THR A 547 50.31 47.50 4.33
C THR A 547 49.96 48.85 3.71
N LEU A 548 50.94 49.75 3.78
CA LEU A 548 50.93 51.19 3.53
C LEU A 548 50.99 51.57 2.04
N ASP A 549 50.52 52.80 1.79
CA ASP A 549 50.92 53.79 0.78
C ASP A 549 50.70 53.53 -0.72
N GLY A 550 50.15 54.56 -1.40
CA GLY A 550 50.36 54.77 -2.83
C GLY A 550 49.18 55.34 -3.62
N GLU A 551 48.99 56.65 -3.54
CA GLU A 551 48.68 57.57 -4.66
C GLU A 551 47.56 57.28 -5.68
N ALA A 552 46.60 58.22 -5.67
CA ALA A 552 46.23 59.11 -6.79
C ALA A 552 45.25 58.66 -7.90
N GLU A 553 44.27 59.56 -8.10
CA GLU A 553 43.57 59.93 -9.35
C GLU A 553 42.60 58.93 -9.99
N ASP A 554 41.49 59.29 -10.63
CA ASP A 554 40.66 60.49 -10.77
C ASP A 554 39.46 60.00 -11.65
N ARG A 555 38.33 60.72 -11.61
CA ARG A 555 37.24 60.76 -12.61
C ARG A 555 36.06 59.79 -12.55
N LEU A 556 34.99 60.32 -11.97
CA LEU A 556 33.57 60.23 -12.39
C LEU A 556 33.37 60.76 -13.84
N PRO A 557 32.14 60.83 -14.39
CA PRO A 557 31.30 59.72 -14.86
C PRO A 557 30.73 60.02 -16.28
N LYS A 558 30.00 59.07 -16.88
CA LYS A 558 28.69 59.30 -17.51
C LYS A 558 28.05 57.99 -17.92
#